data_AF-A0A417YLS6-F1
#
_entry.id   AF-A0A417YLS6-F1
#
_cell.length_a   1.000
_cell.length_b   1.000
_cell.length_c   1.000
_cell.angle_alpha   90.00
_cell.angle_beta   90.00
_cell.angle_gamma   90.00
#
_symmetry.space_group_name_H-M   'P 1'
#
loop_
_entity.id
_entity.type
_entity.pdbx_description
1 polymer ?
#
loop_
_entity_poly.entity_id
_entity_poly.type
_entity_poly.pdbx_seq_one_letter_code
_entity_poly.pdbx_strand_id
1 'polypeptide(L)'
;MLRDYDWENFLLLGASFSLGLLLESNGTAEALANLLIGFIPEGTSIVIKVVIIAFIVFVLRFFFIVPSSAIIVIFPIVISYSELIGIPPIQLAFLVVMIIGGMMILPIHTTTTYLAYGTGIFSRREQYVFGMLTSILFVIIAILSVFFYW
;
A
#
# COMPACT_ATOMS: atom_id res chain seq x y z
N MET A 1 -5.19 -10.00 30.82
CA MET A 1 -5.40 -8.55 30.99
C MET A 1 -4.44 -7.73 30.12
N LEU A 2 -3.12 -7.68 30.35
CA LEU A 2 -2.22 -6.94 29.42
C LEU A 2 -1.97 -7.68 28.09
N ARG A 3 -2.01 -9.02 28.07
CA ARG A 3 -1.75 -9.83 26.86
C ARG A 3 -2.87 -9.78 25.81
N ASP A 4 -4.04 -9.23 26.17
CA ASP A 4 -5.23 -9.20 25.31
C ASP A 4 -5.31 -7.92 24.45
N TYR A 5 -4.39 -6.98 24.67
CA TYR A 5 -4.26 -5.77 23.87
C TYR A 5 -3.45 -6.02 22.60
N ASP A 6 -3.82 -5.31 21.54
CA ASP A 6 -3.19 -5.37 20.23
C ASP A 6 -1.87 -4.57 20.20
N TRP A 7 -0.89 -5.05 20.96
CA TRP A 7 0.43 -4.45 21.07
C TRP A 7 1.16 -4.40 19.73
N GLU A 8 0.89 -5.35 18.84
CA GLU A 8 1.48 -5.40 17.51
C GLU A 8 1.08 -4.16 16.71
N ASN A 9 -0.22 -3.86 16.61
CA ASN A 9 -0.69 -2.67 15.89
C ASN A 9 -0.21 -1.37 16.54
N PHE A 10 -0.16 -1.29 17.87
CA PHE A 10 0.37 -0.10 18.55
C PHE A 10 1.85 0.14 18.22
N LEU A 11 2.68 -0.90 18.33
CA LEU A 11 4.11 -0.82 17.99
C LEU A 11 4.32 -0.55 16.50
N LEU A 12 3.45 -1.09 15.64
CA LEU A 12 3.46 -0.87 14.20
C LEU A 12 3.28 0.61 13.86
N LEU A 13 2.29 1.26 14.46
CA LEU A 13 2.03 2.68 14.27
C LEU A 13 3.22 3.52 14.77
N GLY A 14 3.73 3.20 15.96
CA GLY A 14 4.91 3.88 16.52
C GLY A 14 6.16 3.74 15.62
N ALA A 15 6.42 2.54 15.10
CA ALA A 15 7.53 2.29 14.18
C ALA A 15 7.35 3.03 12.84
N SER A 16 6.12 3.07 12.31
CA SER A 16 5.79 3.79 11.07
C SER A 16 6.04 5.29 11.21
N PHE A 17 5.61 5.90 12.32
CA PHE A 17 5.86 7.32 12.58
C PHE A 17 7.34 7.62 12.81
N SER A 18 8.04 6.78 13.57
CA SER A 18 9.48 6.90 13.78
C SER A 18 10.25 6.83 12.45
N LEU A 19 9.89 5.88 11.59
CA LEU A 19 10.51 5.74 10.26
C LEU A 19 10.19 6.95 9.37
N GLY A 20 8.95 7.44 9.37
CA GLY A 20 8.57 8.66 8.66
C GLY A 20 9.40 9.88 9.06
N LEU A 21 9.55 10.12 10.37
CA LEU A 21 10.36 11.23 10.90
C LEU A 21 11.85 11.09 10.54
N LEU A 22 12.38 9.86 10.55
CA LEU A 22 13.76 9.60 10.13
C LEU A 22 13.96 9.89 8.64
N LEU A 23 13.03 9.45 7.77
CA LEU A 23 13.08 9.74 6.34
C LEU A 23 13.02 11.24 6.04
N GLU A 24 12.20 11.98 6.78
CA GLU A 24 12.11 13.44 6.65
C GLU A 24 13.40 14.13 7.11
N SER A 25 13.85 13.84 8.33
CA SER A 25 14.99 14.52 8.95
C SER A 25 16.34 14.29 8.25
N ASN A 26 16.51 13.17 7.55
CA ASN A 26 17.76 12.86 6.83
C ASN A 26 17.68 13.12 5.31
N GLY A 27 16.57 13.68 4.81
CA GLY A 27 16.36 13.97 3.38
C GLY A 27 16.08 12.75 2.50
N THR A 28 15.94 11.54 3.06
CA THR A 28 15.62 10.33 2.28
C THR A 28 14.22 10.39 1.70
N ALA A 29 13.27 10.99 2.42
CA ALA A 29 11.91 11.23 1.94
C ALA A 29 11.91 12.00 0.61
N GLU A 30 12.66 13.11 0.57
CA GLU A 30 12.80 13.93 -0.63
C GLU A 30 13.52 13.18 -1.75
N ALA A 31 14.60 12.44 -1.44
CA ALA A 31 15.33 11.64 -2.42
C ALA A 31 14.46 10.54 -3.06
N LEU A 32 13.67 9.82 -2.25
CA LEU A 32 12.75 8.78 -2.74
C LEU A 32 11.64 9.39 -3.59
N ALA A 33 11.04 10.49 -3.13
CA ALA A 33 9.97 11.14 -3.85
C ALA A 33 10.47 11.73 -5.20
N ASN A 34 11.68 12.30 -5.24
CA ASN A 34 12.32 12.73 -6.48
C ASN A 34 12.61 11.55 -7.43
N LEU A 35 13.02 10.40 -6.90
CA LEU A 35 13.20 9.19 -7.69
C LEU A 35 11.86 8.72 -8.29
N LEU A 36 10.77 8.77 -7.54
CA LEU A 36 9.42 8.46 -8.02
C LEU A 36 8.95 9.44 -9.10
N ILE A 37 9.18 10.74 -8.90
CA ILE A 37 8.87 11.78 -9.89
C ILE A 37 9.73 11.62 -11.15
N GLY A 38 10.98 11.18 -11.03
CA GLY A 38 11.87 10.94 -12.18
C GLY A 38 11.35 9.88 -13.15
N PHE A 39 10.47 8.97 -12.70
CA PHE A 39 9.78 8.02 -13.58
C PHE A 39 8.56 8.63 -14.30
N ILE A 40 8.17 9.86 -13.96
CA ILE A 40 6.98 10.53 -14.47
C ILE A 40 7.41 11.66 -15.41
N PRO A 41 7.00 11.63 -16.69
CA PRO A 41 7.29 12.71 -17.62
C PRO A 41 6.79 14.07 -17.10
N GLU A 42 7.53 15.14 -17.37
CA GLU A 42 7.09 16.50 -17.05
C GLU A 42 5.77 16.83 -17.76
N GLY A 43 4.89 17.59 -17.10
CA GLY A 43 3.56 17.94 -17.64
C GLY A 43 2.50 16.83 -17.55
N THR A 44 2.82 15.70 -16.94
CA THR A 44 1.87 14.59 -16.74
C THR A 44 0.71 15.00 -15.83
N SER A 45 -0.51 14.65 -16.25
CA SER A 45 -1.75 14.88 -15.49
C SER A 45 -1.71 14.22 -14.11
N ILE A 46 -2.36 14.86 -13.13
CA ILE A 46 -2.51 14.33 -11.77
C ILE A 46 -3.08 12.91 -11.74
N VAL A 47 -3.97 12.58 -12.69
CA VAL A 47 -4.57 11.25 -12.83
C VAL A 47 -3.49 10.20 -13.10
N ILE A 48 -2.57 10.48 -14.01
CA ILE A 48 -1.51 9.54 -14.36
C ILE A 48 -0.52 9.41 -13.19
N LYS A 49 -0.21 10.49 -12.47
CA LYS A 49 0.63 10.44 -11.26
C LYS A 49 0.03 9.52 -10.18
N VAL A 50 -1.28 9.57 -9.97
CA VAL A 50 -2.01 8.70 -9.03
C VAL A 50 -2.01 7.24 -9.49
N VAL A 51 -2.21 7.00 -10.79
CA VAL A 51 -2.15 5.63 -11.35
C VAL A 51 -0.75 5.02 -11.19
N ILE A 52 0.31 5.81 -11.44
CA ILE A 52 1.70 5.36 -11.30
C ILE A 52 2.01 5.01 -9.84
N ILE A 53 1.67 5.88 -8.89
CA ILE A 53 1.92 5.59 -7.47
C ILE A 53 1.10 4.39 -6.97
N ALA A 54 -0.15 4.25 -7.42
CA ALA A 54 -0.97 3.07 -7.12
C ALA A 54 -0.33 1.78 -7.63
N PHE A 55 0.21 1.80 -8.84
CA PHE A 55 0.93 0.67 -9.42
C PHE A 55 2.20 0.33 -8.62
N ILE A 56 2.99 1.34 -8.24
CA ILE A 56 4.18 1.14 -7.41
C ILE A 56 3.82 0.52 -6.06
N VAL A 57 2.80 1.06 -5.38
CA VAL A 57 2.31 0.52 -4.10
C VAL A 57 1.86 -0.92 -4.24
N PHE A 58 1.15 -1.25 -5.32
CA PHE A 58 0.71 -2.61 -5.61
C PHE A 58 1.89 -3.57 -5.82
N VAL A 59 2.88 -3.17 -6.62
CA VAL A 59 4.10 -3.96 -6.87
C VAL A 59 4.89 -4.15 -5.58
N LEU A 60 5.10 -3.09 -4.81
CA LEU A 60 5.78 -3.19 -3.51
C LEU A 60 5.03 -4.12 -2.58
N ARG A 61 3.70 -3.98 -2.47
CA ARG A 61 2.86 -4.84 -1.62
C ARG A 61 3.00 -6.31 -1.98
N PHE A 62 3.16 -6.66 -3.26
CA PHE A 62 3.36 -8.05 -3.70
C PHE A 62 4.54 -8.73 -3.01
N PHE A 63 5.62 -7.99 -2.72
CA PHE A 63 6.81 -8.57 -2.09
C PHE A 63 6.68 -8.74 -0.57
N PHE A 64 5.68 -8.11 0.05
CA PHE A 64 5.41 -8.28 1.48
C PHE A 64 4.41 -9.42 1.70
N ILE A 65 4.76 -10.33 2.60
CA ILE A 65 3.82 -11.36 3.06
C ILE A 65 2.82 -10.70 4.01
N VAL A 66 3.32 -10.03 5.05
CA VAL A 66 2.52 -9.41 6.10
C VAL A 66 2.08 -7.98 5.69
N PRO A 67 0.76 -7.67 5.68
CA PRO A 67 0.27 -6.34 5.33
C PRO A 67 0.80 -5.23 6.24
N SER A 68 0.85 -5.50 7.54
CA SER A 68 1.27 -4.51 8.55
C SER A 68 2.73 -4.08 8.34
N SER A 69 3.63 -5.01 8.01
CA SER A 69 5.01 -4.71 7.63
C SER A 69 5.11 -3.87 6.36
N ALA A 70 4.24 -4.11 5.37
CA ALA A 70 4.20 -3.32 4.16
C ALA A 70 3.78 -1.86 4.44
N ILE A 71 2.80 -1.66 5.34
CA ILE A 71 2.35 -0.32 5.74
C ILE A 71 3.51 0.49 6.33
N ILE A 72 4.28 -0.09 7.26
CA ILE A 72 5.40 0.61 7.93
C ILE A 72 6.36 1.24 6.92
N VAL A 73 6.67 0.52 5.85
CA VAL A 73 7.66 0.94 4.85
C VAL A 73 7.04 1.84 3.79
N ILE A 74 5.90 1.44 3.24
CA ILE A 74 5.32 2.09 2.05
C ILE A 74 4.60 3.39 2.43
N PHE A 75 3.93 3.42 3.57
CA PHE A 75 3.11 4.57 3.99
C PHE A 75 3.89 5.89 4.03
N PRO A 76 5.00 6.02 4.78
CA PRO A 76 5.69 7.31 4.87
C PRO A 76 6.24 7.78 3.52
N ILE A 77 6.68 6.87 2.65
CA ILE A 77 7.16 7.19 1.30
C ILE A 77 6.06 7.85 0.47
N VAL A 78 4.82 7.31 0.53
CA VAL A 78 3.69 7.83 -0.25
C VAL A 78 3.19 9.17 0.30
N ILE A 79 3.22 9.37 1.62
CA ILE A 79 2.87 10.65 2.24
C ILE A 79 3.86 11.73 1.81
N SER A 80 5.16 11.49 1.88
CA SER A 80 6.16 12.45 1.38
C SER A 80 6.00 12.75 -0.11
N TYR A 81 5.65 11.74 -0.91
CA TYR A 81 5.34 11.94 -2.33
C TYR A 81 4.10 12.81 -2.55
N SER A 82 3.05 12.67 -1.71
CA SER A 82 1.80 13.43 -1.83
C SER A 82 2.04 14.95 -1.75
N GLU A 83 2.93 15.38 -0.86
CA GLU A 83 3.28 16.79 -0.63
C GLU A 83 3.95 17.39 -1.86
N LEU A 84 4.85 16.64 -2.52
CA LEU A 84 5.54 17.10 -3.73
C LEU A 84 4.62 17.23 -4.95
N ILE A 85 3.61 16.36 -5.07
CA ILE A 85 2.68 16.41 -6.21
C ILE A 85 1.43 17.27 -5.93
N GLY A 86 1.35 17.89 -4.75
CA GLY A 86 0.26 18.80 -4.36
C GLY A 86 -1.07 18.10 -4.11
N ILE A 87 -1.07 16.80 -3.80
CA ILE A 87 -2.28 16.07 -3.41
C ILE A 87 -2.38 16.05 -1.88
N PRO A 88 -3.56 16.33 -1.28
CA PRO A 88 -3.73 16.19 0.16
C PRO A 88 -3.30 14.79 0.66
N PRO A 89 -2.43 14.71 1.68
CA PRO A 89 -1.87 13.43 2.13
C PRO A 89 -2.91 12.37 2.52
N ILE A 90 -4.05 12.82 3.04
CA ILE A 90 -5.18 11.95 3.42
C ILE A 90 -5.74 11.14 2.24
N GLN A 91 -5.72 11.71 1.03
CA GLN A 91 -6.23 11.05 -0.17
C GLN A 91 -5.32 9.88 -0.56
N LEU A 92 -4.01 10.10 -0.58
CA LEU A 92 -3.06 9.02 -0.87
C LEU A 92 -2.92 8.03 0.29
N ALA A 93 -3.11 8.47 1.54
CA ALA A 93 -3.16 7.57 2.69
C ALA A 93 -4.25 6.51 2.52
N PHE A 94 -5.46 6.92 2.12
CA PHE A 94 -6.56 6.00 1.89
C PHE A 94 -6.28 5.03 0.73
N LEU A 95 -5.70 5.54 -0.36
CA LEU A 95 -5.25 4.70 -1.49
C LEU A 95 -4.28 3.60 -1.02
N VAL A 96 -3.28 3.95 -0.21
CA VAL A 96 -2.29 2.99 0.30
C VAL A 96 -2.95 1.91 1.16
N VAL A 97 -3.82 2.31 2.09
CA VAL A 97 -4.51 1.37 2.98
C VAL A 97 -5.36 0.39 2.19
N MET A 98 -6.10 0.88 1.18
CA MET A 98 -6.95 0.05 0.33
C MET A 98 -6.13 -0.97 -0.49
N ILE A 99 -5.04 -0.54 -1.11
CA ILE A 99 -4.20 -1.44 -1.91
C ILE A 99 -3.50 -2.47 -1.02
N ILE A 100 -2.92 -2.05 0.12
CA ILE A 100 -2.19 -2.96 1.01
C ILE A 100 -3.13 -3.99 1.65
N GLY A 101 -4.30 -3.55 2.12
CA GLY A 101 -5.31 -4.42 2.74
C GLY A 101 -6.04 -5.33 1.75
N GLY A 102 -6.21 -4.88 0.51
CA GLY A 102 -6.99 -5.58 -0.52
C GLY A 102 -6.25 -6.66 -1.30
N MET A 103 -4.92 -6.78 -1.13
CA MET A 103 -4.11 -7.68 -1.94
C MET A 103 -4.13 -9.13 -1.45
N MET A 104 -4.57 -10.05 -2.32
CA MET A 104 -4.80 -11.47 -1.98
C MET A 104 -4.34 -12.47 -3.07
N ILE A 105 -3.36 -12.10 -3.91
CA ILE A 105 -2.92 -12.93 -5.05
C ILE A 105 -2.40 -14.30 -4.60
N LEU A 106 -1.35 -14.31 -3.78
CA LEU A 106 -0.79 -15.52 -3.18
C LEU A 106 -1.53 -15.87 -1.87
N PRO A 107 -1.77 -17.17 -1.59
CA PRO A 107 -2.38 -17.61 -0.33
C PRO A 107 -1.67 -17.07 0.92
N ILE A 108 -0.34 -16.93 0.85
CA ILE A 108 0.48 -16.49 1.98
C ILE A 108 0.28 -15.03 2.38
N HIS A 109 -0.36 -14.20 1.54
CA HIS A 109 -0.57 -12.78 1.88
C HIS A 109 -1.55 -12.57 3.03
N THR A 110 -2.42 -13.54 3.32
CA THR A 110 -3.36 -13.48 4.44
C THR A 110 -3.56 -14.86 5.07
N THR A 111 -3.68 -14.90 6.39
CA THR A 111 -3.92 -16.16 7.12
C THR A 111 -5.24 -16.82 6.70
N THR A 112 -6.27 -16.02 6.44
CA THR A 112 -7.60 -16.52 6.04
C THR A 112 -7.56 -17.22 4.68
N THR A 113 -6.94 -16.61 3.68
CA THR A 113 -6.79 -17.21 2.35
C THR A 113 -5.85 -18.41 2.39
N TYR A 114 -4.78 -18.37 3.18
CA TYR A 114 -3.89 -19.51 3.39
C TYR A 114 -4.62 -20.73 3.95
N LEU A 115 -5.41 -20.54 5.01
CA LEU A 115 -6.21 -21.62 5.64
C LEU A 115 -7.26 -22.17 4.68
N ALA A 116 -7.97 -21.28 3.97
CA ALA A 116 -8.97 -21.69 2.97
C ALA A 116 -8.33 -22.50 1.83
N TYR A 117 -7.19 -22.06 1.32
CA TYR A 117 -6.44 -22.78 0.28
C TYR A 117 -5.94 -24.16 0.76
N GLY A 118 -5.59 -24.28 2.04
CA GLY A 118 -5.18 -25.55 2.67
C GLY A 118 -6.27 -26.63 2.72
N THR A 119 -7.55 -26.28 2.54
CA THR A 119 -8.66 -27.25 2.48
C THR A 119 -8.66 -28.10 1.21
N GLY A 120 -7.93 -27.70 0.16
CA GLY A 120 -7.90 -28.37 -1.14
C GLY A 120 -9.14 -28.13 -2.01
N ILE A 121 -10.10 -27.30 -1.56
CA ILE A 121 -11.32 -26.97 -2.31
C ILE A 121 -10.99 -26.12 -3.55
N PHE A 122 -9.97 -25.25 -3.46
CA PHE A 122 -9.56 -24.35 -4.54
C PHE A 122 -8.33 -24.88 -5.26
N SER A 123 -8.38 -24.90 -6.59
CA SER A 123 -7.19 -25.09 -7.40
C SER A 123 -6.26 -23.88 -7.32
N ARG A 124 -4.95 -24.10 -7.58
CA ARG A 124 -3.96 -23.02 -7.73
C ARG A 124 -4.46 -21.93 -8.68
N ARG A 125 -5.02 -22.34 -9.82
CA ARG A 125 -5.48 -21.42 -10.86
C ARG A 125 -6.63 -20.54 -10.38
N GLU A 126 -7.61 -21.12 -9.69
CA GLU A 126 -8.75 -20.36 -9.14
C GLU A 126 -8.25 -19.32 -8.14
N GLN A 127 -7.37 -19.72 -7.22
CA GLN A 127 -6.77 -18.80 -6.26
C GLN A 127 -6.08 -17.60 -6.94
N TYR A 128 -5.23 -17.85 -7.95
CA TYR A 128 -4.55 -16.78 -8.67
C TYR A 128 -5.53 -15.86 -9.41
N VAL A 129 -6.55 -16.42 -10.06
CA VAL A 129 -7.54 -15.65 -10.82
C VAL A 129 -8.39 -14.78 -9.89
N PHE A 130 -8.96 -15.38 -8.83
CA PHE A 130 -9.78 -14.65 -7.87
C PHE A 130 -8.95 -13.61 -7.12
N GLY A 131 -7.77 -14.00 -6.62
CA GLY A 131 -6.88 -13.10 -5.90
C GLY A 131 -6.42 -11.92 -6.75
N MET A 132 -6.08 -12.14 -8.03
CA MET A 132 -5.71 -11.05 -8.94
C MET A 132 -6.90 -10.14 -9.24
N LEU A 133 -8.07 -10.70 -9.52
CA LEU A 133 -9.28 -9.94 -9.84
C LEU A 133 -9.71 -9.04 -8.67
N THR A 134 -9.75 -9.59 -7.44
CA THR A 134 -10.10 -8.79 -6.26
C THR A 134 -9.04 -7.74 -5.97
N SER A 135 -7.75 -8.07 -6.08
CA SER A 135 -6.67 -7.10 -5.83
C SER A 135 -6.70 -5.94 -6.84
N ILE A 136 -6.95 -6.21 -8.13
CA ILE A 136 -7.13 -5.16 -9.14
C ILE A 136 -8.36 -4.31 -8.83
N LEU A 137 -9.47 -4.92 -8.43
CA LEU A 137 -10.67 -4.17 -8.05
C LEU A 137 -10.39 -3.18 -6.90
N PHE A 138 -9.63 -3.60 -5.88
CA PHE A 138 -9.21 -2.71 -4.80
C PHE A 138 -8.33 -1.56 -5.31
N VAL A 139 -7.41 -1.81 -6.25
CA VAL A 139 -6.59 -0.75 -6.87
C VAL A 139 -7.48 0.25 -7.63
N ILE A 140 -8.45 -0.22 -8.41
CA ILE A 140 -9.37 0.65 -9.14
C ILE A 140 -10.18 1.51 -8.17
N ILE A 141 -10.77 0.90 -7.14
CA ILE A 141 -11.54 1.63 -6.12
C ILE A 141 -10.65 2.64 -5.39
N ALA A 142 -9.41 2.26 -5.07
CA ALA A 142 -8.44 3.14 -4.42
C ALA A 142 -8.11 4.37 -5.29
N ILE A 143 -7.86 4.19 -6.59
CA ILE A 143 -7.63 5.30 -7.51
C ILE A 143 -8.87 6.20 -7.62
N LEU A 144 -10.06 5.62 -7.77
CA LEU A 144 -11.31 6.40 -7.84
C LEU A 144 -11.56 7.20 -6.55
N SER A 145 -11.23 6.63 -5.38
CA SER A 145 -11.43 7.30 -4.10
C SER A 145 -10.61 8.59 -3.96
N VAL A 146 -9.46 8.69 -4.63
CA VAL A 146 -8.63 9.91 -4.62
C VAL A 146 -9.34 11.08 -5.30
N PHE A 147 -10.20 10.82 -6.29
CA PHE A 147 -10.84 11.87 -7.10
C PHE A 147 -12.31 12.13 -6.76
N PHE A 148 -13.01 11.14 -6.22
CA PHE A 148 -14.48 11.20 -6.06
C PHE A 148 -14.97 11.15 -4.62
N TYR A 149 -14.13 10.73 -3.66
CA TYR A 149 -14.54 10.61 -2.26
C TYR A 149 -14.10 11.79 -1.40
N TRP A 150 -12.94 12.37 -1.72
CA TRP A 150 -12.38 13.57 -1.11
C TRP A 150 -12.28 14.69 -2.15
#